data_AF-A0AAU3PJW1-F1
#
_entry.id   AF-A0AAU3PJW1-F1
#
_cell.length_a   1.000
_cell.length_b   1.000
_cell.length_c   1.000
_cell.angle_alpha   90.00
_cell.angle_beta   90.00
_cell.angle_gamma   90.00
#
_symmetry.space_group_name_H-M   'P 1'
#
loop_
_entity.id
_entity.type
_entity.pdbx_description
1 polymer ?
#
loop_
_entity_poly.entity_id
_entity_poly.type
_entity_poly.pdbx_seq_one_letter_code
_entity_poly.pdbx_strand_id
1 'polypeptide(L)' 'MGRVAEPEDVARAIAMLVGEQAAFVTGEVLTVDGGYGVARR' A
#
# COMPACT_ATOMS: atom_id res chain seq x y z
N MET A 1 9.38 8.43 -0.13
CA MET A 1 9.92 7.72 1.06
C MET A 1 11.44 7.58 1.03
N GLY A 2 12.09 7.49 -0.14
CA GLY A 2 13.56 7.55 -0.27
C GLY A 2 14.30 6.31 0.26
N ARG A 3 13.58 5.24 0.58
CA ARG A 3 14.12 3.95 1.04
C ARG A 3 13.43 2.80 0.31
N VAL A 4 14.09 1.65 0.30
CA VAL A 4 13.47 0.39 -0.10
C VAL A 4 12.41 0.00 0.94
N ALA A 5 11.31 -0.58 0.47
CA ALA A 5 10.26 -1.08 1.34
C ALA A 5 10.74 -2.38 2.02
N GLU A 6 10.40 -2.52 3.30
CA GLU A 6 10.58 -3.78 4.02
C GLU A 6 9.32 -4.64 3.87
N PRO A 7 9.38 -5.97 4.03
CA PRO A 7 8.21 -6.84 3.93
C PRO A 7 7.02 -6.38 4.81
N GLU A 8 7.30 -5.81 5.98
CA GLU A 8 6.30 -5.32 6.91
C GLU A 8 5.52 -4.11 6.38
N ASP A 9 6.10 -3.32 5.46
CA ASP A 9 5.38 -2.22 4.82
C ASP A 9 4.20 -2.74 3.98
N VAL A 10 4.42 -3.83 3.24
CA VAL A 10 3.38 -4.51 2.46
C VAL A 10 2.40 -5.23 3.37
N ALA A 11 2.88 -5.92 4.41
CA ALA A 11 2.03 -6.64 5.36
C ALA A 11 1.04 -5.71 6.07
N ARG A 12 1.48 -4.50 6.47
CA ARG A 12 0.59 -3.48 7.05
C ARG A 12 -0.48 -2.99 6.08
N ALA A 13 -0.13 -2.81 4.80
CA ALA A 13 -1.11 -2.44 3.77
C ALA A 13 -2.16 -3.54 3.56
N ILE A 14 -1.75 -4.81 3.57
CA ILE A 14 -2.67 -5.96 3.55
C ILE A 14 -3.57 -5.94 4.78
N ALA A 15 -3.01 -5.79 5.99
CA ALA A 15 -3.76 -5.75 7.23
C ALA A 15 -4.83 -4.64 7.24
N MET A 16 -4.52 -3.47 6.66
CA MET A 16 -5.48 -2.39 6.47
C MET A 16 -6.62 -2.81 5.52
N LEU A 17 -6.31 -3.43 4.38
CA LEU A 17 -7.30 -3.83 3.37
C LEU A 17 -8.21 -4.96 3.83
N VAL A 18 -7.75 -5.85 4.72
CA VAL A 18 -8.55 -6.96 5.25
C VAL A 18 -9.27 -6.59 6.56
N GLY A 19 -9.05 -5.37 7.07
CA GLY A 19 -9.70 -4.89 8.29
C GLY A 19 -11.17 -4.50 8.07
N GLU A 20 -11.97 -4.51 9.14
CA GLU A 20 -13.41 -4.18 9.08
C GLU A 20 -13.69 -2.80 8.46
N GLN A 21 -12.77 -1.85 8.63
CA GLN A 21 -12.89 -0.49 8.07
C GLN A 21 -12.86 -0.47 6.54
N ALA A 22 -12.37 -1.53 5.89
CA ALA A 22 -12.29 -1.67 4.44
C ALA A 22 -13.47 -2.47 3.85
N ALA A 23 -14.54 -2.74 4.61
CA ALA A 23 -15.63 -3.62 4.19
C ALA A 23 -16.33 -3.26 2.87
N PHE A 24 -16.22 -2.01 2.41
CA PHE A 24 -16.79 -1.55 1.14
C PHE A 24 -15.74 -1.28 0.04
N VAL A 25 -14.46 -1.49 0.34
CA VAL A 25 -13.36 -1.31 -0.62
C VAL A 25 -13.25 -2.58 -1.47
N THR A 26 -13.58 -2.45 -2.76
CA THR A 26 -13.51 -3.54 -3.73
C THR A 26 -13.20 -3.00 -5.11
N GLY A 27 -12.57 -3.82 -5.97
CA GLY A 27 -12.19 -3.44 -7.33
C GLY A 27 -10.96 -2.52 -7.46
N GLU A 28 -10.34 -2.16 -6.34
CA GLU A 28 -9.22 -1.20 -6.29
C GLU A 28 -7.85 -1.88 -6.22
N VAL A 29 -6.83 -1.17 -6.70
CA VAL A 29 -5.42 -1.57 -6.59
C VAL A 29 -4.69 -0.59 -5.69
N LEU A 30 -4.17 -1.08 -4.56
CA LEU A 30 -3.35 -0.30 -3.64
C LEU A 30 -1.86 -0.47 -3.97
N THR A 31 -1.25 0.56 -4.55
CA THR A 31 0.20 0.59 -4.80
C THR A 31 0.96 0.90 -3.51
N VAL A 32 1.94 0.06 -3.17
CA VAL A 32 2.81 0.21 -1.99
C VAL A 32 4.27 0.30 -2.45
N ASP A 33 4.68 1.48 -2.92
CA ASP A 33 5.99 1.70 -3.53
C ASP A 33 6.77 2.89 -2.94
N GLY A 34 6.27 3.48 -1.84
CA GLY A 34 6.87 4.65 -1.21
C GLY A 34 6.89 5.91 -2.11
N GLY A 35 6.02 5.96 -3.12
CA GLY A 35 5.90 7.05 -4.10
C GLY A 35 6.80 6.90 -5.32
N TYR A 36 7.42 5.73 -5.53
CA TYR A 36 8.38 5.52 -6.61
C TYR A 36 7.76 5.70 -8.01
N GLY A 37 6.58 5.15 -8.27
CA GLY A 37 5.90 5.20 -9.56
C GLY A 37 5.30 6.56 -9.92
N VAL A 38 5.16 7.46 -8.94
CA VAL A 38 4.61 8.82 -9.13
C VAL A 38 5.67 9.92 -9.00
N ALA A 39 6.88 9.59 -8.53
CA ALA A 39 8.01 10.49 -8.55
C ALA A 39 8.34 10.84 -10.01
N ARG A 40 7.89 12.01 -10.45
CA ARG A 40 8.28 12.59 -11.74
C ARG A 40 9.80 12.77 -11.72
N ARG A 41 10.45 12.29 -12.79
CA ARG A 41 11.87 12.54 -13.05
C ARG A 41 12.09 14.01 -13.41
#